data_AF-A0A8S9YR42-F1
#
_entry.id   AF-A0A8S9YR42-F1
#
_cell.length_a   1.000
_cell.length_b   1.000
_cell.length_c   1.000
_cell.angle_alpha   90.00
_cell.angle_beta   90.00
_cell.angle_gamma   90.00
#
_symmetry.space_group_name_H-M   'P 1'
#
loop_
_entity.id
_entity.type
_entity.pdbx_description
1 polymer ?
#
loop_
_entity_poly.entity_id
_entity_poly.type
_entity_poly.pdbx_seq_one_letter_code
_entity_poly.pdbx_strand_id
1 'polypeptide(L)'
;VTVLNGLCSGPQKCPDNRFPYGLPVPGLSSSFSTEGASGAKHVGAGLIGVQSCCSALQLPSVVFGLGPFANYVDRLNVAIPPVSPKSRLFAIPALVPNSEVFVNPYPHDNPNGWTASLFLQPLYNMKVLYIAITLICVCVVLIVIITILHCLELRDDRLEKQREAQRFHFDAM
;
A
#
# COMPACT_ATOMS: atom_id res chain seq x y z
N VAL A 1 -7.46 5.92 -10.36
CA VAL A 1 -6.54 5.33 -11.35
C VAL A 1 -6.19 6.42 -12.33
N THR A 2 -4.90 6.66 -12.53
CA THR A 2 -4.39 7.75 -13.36
C THR A 2 -3.59 7.14 -14.50
N VAL A 3 -3.91 7.53 -15.73
CA VAL A 3 -3.23 7.02 -16.92
C VAL A 3 -2.29 8.10 -17.43
N LEU A 4 -1.01 7.78 -17.53
CA LEU A 4 0.04 8.70 -17.95
C LEU A 4 0.04 8.87 -19.48
N ASN A 5 0.77 9.87 -19.96
CA ASN A 5 0.92 10.13 -21.39
C ASN A 5 1.76 9.07 -22.13
N GLY A 6 2.51 8.22 -21.42
CA GLY A 6 3.31 7.17 -22.03
C GLY A 6 4.52 7.67 -22.82
N LEU A 7 5.14 8.80 -22.46
CA LEU A 7 6.30 9.32 -23.19
C LEU A 7 7.51 8.35 -23.17
N CYS A 8 7.73 7.67 -22.05
CA CYS A 8 8.88 6.81 -21.81
C CYS A 8 8.54 5.72 -20.78
N SER A 9 9.29 4.61 -20.81
CA SER A 9 9.00 3.41 -19.98
C SER A 9 9.23 3.62 -18.48
N GLY A 10 10.14 4.51 -18.10
CA GLY A 10 10.58 4.67 -16.72
C GLY A 10 11.75 5.66 -16.60
N PRO A 11 12.22 5.95 -15.38
CA PRO A 11 13.09 7.09 -15.09
C PRO A 11 14.37 7.08 -15.91
N GLN A 12 15.07 5.95 -16.04
CA GLN A 12 16.32 5.83 -16.79
C GLN A 12 16.19 6.02 -18.31
N LYS A 13 14.97 5.88 -18.86
CA LYS A 13 14.70 5.99 -20.30
C LYS A 13 13.96 7.29 -20.66
N CYS A 14 13.72 8.14 -19.66
CA CYS A 14 13.10 9.44 -19.86
C CYS A 14 14.18 10.53 -19.96
N PRO A 15 13.92 11.61 -20.72
CA PRO A 15 14.75 12.81 -20.67
C PRO A 15 14.91 13.28 -19.21
N ASP A 16 16.12 13.71 -18.83
CA ASP A 16 16.48 14.19 -17.49
C ASP A 16 16.35 13.16 -16.34
N ASN A 17 16.27 11.86 -16.64
CA ASN A 17 16.12 10.79 -15.64
C ASN A 17 14.90 10.94 -14.72
N ARG A 18 13.82 11.59 -15.18
CA ARG A 18 12.61 11.84 -14.39
C ARG A 18 11.54 10.80 -14.64
N PHE A 19 10.68 10.57 -13.65
CA PHE A 19 9.50 9.75 -13.87
C PHE A 19 8.52 10.42 -14.84
N PRO A 20 7.89 9.66 -15.76
CA PRO A 20 6.92 10.19 -16.71
C PRO A 20 5.54 10.45 -16.08
N TYR A 21 5.51 10.98 -14.85
CA TYR A 21 4.26 11.39 -14.22
C TYR A 21 3.84 12.72 -14.83
N GLY A 22 2.67 12.74 -15.46
CA GLY A 22 2.18 13.90 -16.20
C GLY A 22 0.66 13.95 -16.21
N LEU A 23 0.13 14.86 -17.02
CA LEU A 23 -1.31 15.07 -17.17
C LEU A 23 -2.00 13.79 -17.70
N PRO A 24 -3.21 13.47 -17.20
CA PRO A 24 -3.97 12.34 -17.68
C PRO A 24 -4.35 12.49 -19.16
N VAL A 25 -4.36 11.39 -19.89
CA VAL A 25 -4.74 11.38 -21.31
C VAL A 25 -6.25 11.54 -21.46
N PRO A 26 -6.75 12.45 -22.31
CA PRO A 26 -8.19 12.56 -22.54
C PRO A 26 -8.80 11.32 -23.20
N GLY A 27 -10.07 11.02 -22.90
CA GLY A 27 -10.82 9.92 -23.53
C GLY A 27 -10.53 8.54 -22.95
N LEU A 28 -9.87 8.47 -21.79
CA LEU A 28 -9.60 7.21 -21.10
C LEU A 28 -10.88 6.58 -20.56
N SER A 29 -11.02 5.28 -20.81
CA SER A 29 -12.10 4.45 -20.29
C SER A 29 -11.55 3.49 -19.25
N SER A 30 -12.29 3.32 -18.17
CA SER A 30 -11.95 2.40 -17.11
C SER A 30 -13.17 1.55 -16.79
N SER A 31 -12.96 0.26 -16.61
CA SER A 31 -13.99 -0.66 -16.13
C SER A 31 -13.42 -1.52 -15.03
N PHE A 32 -14.25 -1.90 -14.08
CA PHE A 32 -13.85 -2.78 -13.00
C PHE A 32 -14.83 -3.95 -12.89
N SER A 33 -14.34 -5.08 -12.42
CA SER A 33 -15.15 -6.21 -11.99
C SER A 33 -14.75 -6.62 -10.58
N THR A 34 -15.74 -6.91 -9.74
CA THR A 34 -15.58 -7.42 -8.37
C THR A 34 -16.71 -8.40 -8.06
N GLU A 35 -16.57 -9.16 -6.98
CA GLU A 35 -17.60 -10.09 -6.51
C GLU A 35 -18.48 -9.42 -5.44
N GLY A 36 -19.80 -9.56 -5.58
CA GLY A 36 -20.78 -9.10 -4.61
C GLY A 36 -21.01 -10.08 -3.48
N ALA A 37 -21.71 -9.64 -2.44
CA ALA A 37 -22.05 -10.48 -1.27
C ALA A 37 -22.90 -11.72 -1.61
N SER A 38 -23.66 -11.67 -2.71
CA SER A 38 -24.43 -12.82 -3.21
C SER A 38 -23.62 -13.78 -4.09
N GLY A 39 -22.32 -13.53 -4.29
CA GLY A 39 -21.46 -14.25 -5.23
C GLY A 39 -21.66 -13.84 -6.70
N ALA A 40 -22.55 -12.89 -6.99
CA ALA A 40 -22.73 -12.34 -8.33
C ALA A 40 -21.58 -11.38 -8.68
N LYS A 41 -21.17 -11.34 -9.96
CA LYS A 41 -20.17 -10.38 -10.44
C LYS A 41 -20.79 -8.99 -10.56
N HIS A 42 -20.20 -8.02 -9.88
CA HIS A 42 -20.48 -6.60 -10.05
C HIS A 42 -19.46 -5.98 -11.00
N VAL A 43 -19.96 -5.30 -12.02
CA VAL A 43 -19.15 -4.63 -13.03
C VAL A 43 -19.59 -3.18 -13.12
N GLY A 44 -18.64 -2.27 -13.24
CA GLY A 44 -18.91 -0.87 -13.55
C GLY A 44 -17.91 -0.34 -14.55
N ALA A 45 -18.33 0.63 -15.36
CA ALA A 45 -17.48 1.27 -16.35
C ALA A 45 -17.74 2.78 -16.35
N GLY A 46 -16.69 3.54 -16.63
CA GLY A 46 -16.73 4.99 -16.69
C GLY A 46 -15.69 5.53 -17.67
N LEU A 47 -15.97 6.70 -18.21
CA LEU A 47 -15.14 7.38 -19.18
C LEU A 47 -14.80 8.78 -18.64
N ILE A 48 -13.54 9.18 -18.76
CA ILE A 48 -13.15 10.57 -18.56
C ILE A 48 -13.11 11.22 -19.93
N GLY A 49 -14.17 11.98 -20.22
CA GLY A 49 -14.34 12.71 -21.47
C GLY A 49 -13.52 13.99 -21.52
N VAL A 50 -13.30 14.49 -22.73
CA VAL A 50 -12.91 15.88 -22.97
C VAL A 50 -14.14 16.75 -23.04
N GLN A 51 -14.03 17.95 -22.50
CA GLN A 51 -15.06 18.95 -22.66
C GLN A 51 -14.65 19.98 -23.72
N SER A 52 -15.61 20.32 -24.58
CA SER A 52 -15.54 21.45 -25.49
C SER A 52 -16.25 22.67 -24.89
N CYS A 53 -16.11 23.85 -25.52
CA CYS A 53 -16.76 25.08 -25.08
C CYS A 53 -18.29 24.90 -24.90
N CYS A 54 -18.87 25.66 -23.98
CA CYS A 54 -20.31 25.72 -23.64
C CYS A 54 -20.88 24.64 -22.70
N SER A 55 -20.05 23.94 -21.90
CA SER A 55 -20.52 23.06 -20.81
C SER A 55 -19.85 23.39 -19.47
N ALA A 56 -20.43 22.94 -18.37
CA ALA A 56 -19.85 23.11 -17.03
C ALA A 56 -18.60 22.22 -16.86
N LEU A 57 -17.55 22.74 -16.23
CA LEU A 57 -16.26 22.08 -16.09
C LEU A 57 -16.39 20.75 -15.31
N GLN A 58 -16.18 19.62 -15.99
CA GLN A 58 -16.22 18.29 -15.41
C GLN A 58 -14.89 17.97 -14.73
N LEU A 59 -14.96 17.36 -13.54
CA LEU A 59 -13.75 16.95 -12.81
C LEU A 59 -13.03 15.82 -13.59
N PRO A 60 -11.69 15.82 -13.63
CA PRO A 60 -10.89 14.79 -14.28
C PRO A 60 -10.80 13.51 -13.43
N SER A 61 -11.89 13.11 -12.82
CA SER A 61 -11.99 11.91 -11.99
C SER A 61 -13.37 11.29 -12.10
N VAL A 62 -13.43 9.96 -12.03
CA VAL A 62 -14.67 9.19 -11.95
C VAL A 62 -14.62 8.38 -10.67
N VAL A 63 -15.72 8.41 -9.92
CA VAL A 63 -15.87 7.68 -8.66
C VAL A 63 -16.80 6.49 -8.91
N PHE A 64 -16.36 5.31 -8.50
CA PHE A 64 -17.15 4.09 -8.59
C PHE A 64 -17.59 3.65 -7.19
N GLY A 65 -18.88 3.36 -7.02
CA GLY A 65 -19.39 2.72 -5.82
C GLY A 65 -19.20 1.20 -5.90
N LEU A 66 -18.29 0.64 -5.12
CA LEU A 66 -18.01 -0.80 -5.11
C LEU A 66 -19.00 -1.61 -4.25
N GLY A 67 -19.81 -0.93 -3.44
CA GLY A 67 -20.70 -1.54 -2.46
C GLY A 67 -20.01 -1.83 -1.11
N PRO A 68 -20.78 -2.23 -0.10
CA PRO A 68 -20.29 -2.35 1.28
C PRO A 68 -19.38 -3.55 1.55
N PHE A 69 -19.34 -4.54 0.65
CA PHE A 69 -18.64 -5.82 0.86
C PHE A 69 -17.41 -6.00 -0.04
N ALA A 70 -17.07 -5.03 -0.88
CA ALA A 70 -15.96 -5.13 -1.81
C ALA A 70 -14.62 -4.85 -1.11
N ASN A 71 -13.96 -5.90 -0.62
CA ASN A 71 -12.64 -5.81 -0.01
C ASN A 71 -11.50 -5.75 -1.03
N TYR A 72 -11.77 -6.14 -2.28
CA TYR A 72 -10.83 -6.06 -3.39
C TYR A 72 -11.59 -5.90 -4.71
N VAL A 73 -10.92 -5.39 -5.72
CA VAL A 73 -11.41 -5.36 -7.10
C VAL A 73 -10.66 -6.46 -7.86
N ASP A 74 -11.40 -7.44 -8.37
CA ASP A 74 -10.84 -8.61 -9.07
C ASP A 74 -10.06 -8.19 -10.31
N ARG A 75 -10.68 -7.35 -11.16
CA ARG A 75 -10.00 -6.81 -12.35
C ARG A 75 -10.37 -5.37 -12.59
N LEU A 76 -9.37 -4.56 -12.91
CA LEU A 76 -9.53 -3.21 -13.41
C LEU A 76 -8.98 -3.15 -14.83
N ASN A 77 -9.83 -2.91 -15.81
CA ASN A 77 -9.43 -2.71 -17.18
C ASN A 77 -9.36 -1.22 -17.50
N VAL A 78 -8.25 -0.80 -18.07
CA VAL A 78 -8.01 0.54 -18.57
C VAL A 78 -7.87 0.47 -20.07
N ALA A 79 -8.65 1.27 -20.79
CA ALA A 79 -8.57 1.38 -22.23
C ALA A 79 -8.37 2.84 -22.65
N ILE A 80 -7.42 3.03 -23.55
CA ILE A 80 -7.08 4.32 -24.15
C ILE A 80 -7.64 4.33 -25.57
N PRO A 81 -8.17 5.46 -26.07
CA PRO A 81 -8.66 5.55 -27.43
C PRO A 81 -7.62 5.06 -28.44
N PRO A 82 -8.02 4.16 -29.35
CA PRO A 82 -7.10 3.63 -30.35
C PRO A 82 -6.68 4.72 -31.33
N VAL A 83 -5.37 4.80 -31.61
CA VAL A 83 -4.83 5.57 -32.75
C VAL A 83 -4.74 4.69 -34.01
N SER A 84 -4.73 3.36 -33.82
CA SER A 84 -4.61 2.31 -34.84
C SER A 84 -5.71 1.26 -34.62
N PRO A 85 -5.99 0.31 -35.54
CA PRO A 85 -7.16 -0.58 -35.42
C PRO A 85 -7.11 -1.57 -34.24
N LYS A 86 -6.01 -1.59 -33.47
CA LYS A 86 -5.85 -2.47 -32.31
C LYS A 86 -6.41 -1.79 -31.06
N SER A 87 -7.32 -2.48 -30.38
CA SER A 87 -7.82 -2.06 -29.07
C SER A 87 -6.70 -2.06 -28.04
N ARG A 88 -6.43 -0.90 -27.45
CA ARG A 88 -5.42 -0.72 -26.39
C ARG A 88 -6.06 -0.92 -25.02
N LEU A 89 -6.20 -2.19 -24.62
CA LEU A 89 -6.78 -2.61 -23.35
C LEU A 89 -5.68 -3.17 -22.43
N PHE A 90 -5.65 -2.72 -21.19
CA PHE A 90 -4.74 -3.23 -20.17
C PHE A 90 -5.52 -3.59 -18.91
N ALA A 91 -5.35 -4.81 -18.44
CA ALA A 91 -6.05 -5.34 -17.28
C ALA A 91 -5.10 -5.47 -16.09
N ILE A 92 -5.52 -4.93 -14.95
CA ILE A 92 -4.80 -4.97 -13.68
C ILE A 92 -5.58 -5.91 -12.77
N PRO A 93 -5.03 -7.07 -12.40
CA PRO A 93 -5.68 -7.99 -11.49
C PRO A 93 -5.54 -7.52 -10.04
N ALA A 94 -6.49 -7.94 -9.20
CA ALA A 94 -6.42 -7.91 -7.74
C ALA A 94 -6.00 -6.55 -7.14
N LEU A 95 -6.82 -5.52 -7.37
CA LEU A 95 -6.59 -4.19 -6.85
C LEU A 95 -7.15 -4.04 -5.43
N VAL A 96 -6.29 -3.58 -4.50
CA VAL A 96 -6.67 -3.31 -3.11
C VAL A 96 -7.28 -1.91 -2.98
N PRO A 97 -8.37 -1.72 -2.21
CA PRO A 97 -8.91 -0.40 -1.91
C PRO A 97 -7.87 0.53 -1.28
N ASN A 98 -8.09 1.85 -1.37
CA ASN A 98 -7.16 2.89 -0.88
C ASN A 98 -5.75 2.84 -1.49
N SER A 99 -5.61 2.22 -2.66
CA SER A 99 -4.40 2.32 -3.47
C SER A 99 -4.57 3.33 -4.60
N GLU A 100 -3.50 4.06 -4.88
CA GLU A 100 -3.36 4.93 -6.03
C GLU A 100 -2.65 4.18 -7.15
N VAL A 101 -3.29 4.08 -8.30
CA VAL A 101 -2.81 3.30 -9.45
C VAL A 101 -2.37 4.24 -10.54
N PHE A 102 -1.14 4.08 -11.01
CA PHE A 102 -0.62 4.75 -12.20
C PHE A 102 -0.37 3.76 -13.30
N VAL A 103 -0.95 4.01 -14.48
CA VAL A 103 -0.73 3.19 -15.67
C VAL A 103 0.13 3.97 -16.63
N ASN A 104 1.28 3.41 -17.01
CA ASN A 104 2.16 3.98 -18.02
C ASN A 104 1.95 3.28 -19.37
N PRO A 105 1.29 3.92 -20.36
CA PRO A 105 1.00 3.30 -21.63
C PRO A 105 2.19 3.41 -22.61
N TYR A 106 3.33 2.85 -22.21
CA TYR A 106 4.53 2.75 -23.04
C TYR A 106 4.91 1.26 -23.22
N PRO A 107 5.19 0.79 -24.44
CA PRO A 107 5.04 1.46 -25.74
C PRO A 107 3.56 1.61 -26.15
N HIS A 108 3.24 2.65 -26.92
CA HIS A 108 1.87 2.97 -27.31
C HIS A 108 1.20 1.90 -28.20
N ASP A 109 1.99 1.24 -29.05
CA ASP A 109 1.50 0.29 -30.05
C ASP A 109 1.22 -1.12 -29.50
N ASN A 110 1.81 -1.45 -28.35
CA ASN A 110 1.68 -2.77 -27.75
C ASN A 110 1.20 -2.67 -26.29
N PRO A 111 -0.10 -2.91 -26.02
CA PRO A 111 -0.64 -2.86 -24.66
C PRO A 111 -0.03 -3.90 -23.72
N ASN A 112 0.55 -4.99 -24.24
CA ASN A 112 1.20 -6.02 -23.43
C ASN A 112 2.48 -5.53 -22.75
N GLY A 113 3.08 -4.44 -23.26
CA GLY A 113 4.27 -3.84 -22.67
C GLY A 113 3.98 -2.80 -21.59
N TRP A 114 2.70 -2.49 -21.33
CA TRP A 114 2.34 -1.45 -20.37
C TRP A 114 2.63 -1.90 -18.94
N THR A 115 3.05 -0.92 -18.14
CA THR A 115 3.38 -1.14 -16.74
C THR A 115 2.42 -0.36 -15.87
N ALA A 116 1.84 -1.03 -14.87
CA ALA A 116 1.12 -0.36 -13.79
C ALA A 116 1.98 -0.32 -12.53
N SER A 117 2.04 0.84 -11.90
CA SER A 117 2.62 1.05 -10.59
C SER A 117 1.50 1.29 -9.59
N LEU A 118 1.51 0.51 -8.51
CA LEU A 118 0.57 0.65 -7.41
C LEU A 118 1.27 1.35 -6.24
N PHE A 119 0.74 2.50 -5.83
CA PHE A 119 1.15 3.13 -4.59
C PHE A 119 0.03 2.93 -3.59
N LEU A 120 0.33 2.18 -2.54
CA LEU A 120 -0.49 2.23 -1.35
C LEU A 120 -0.33 3.64 -0.79
N GLN A 121 -1.43 4.32 -0.45
CA GLN A 121 -1.33 5.55 0.32
C GLN A 121 -0.40 5.23 1.49
N PRO A 122 0.74 5.94 1.60
CA PRO A 122 1.74 5.53 2.54
C PRO A 122 1.09 5.56 3.91
N LEU A 123 1.21 4.46 4.65
CA LEU A 123 0.80 4.38 6.05
C LEU A 123 1.57 5.40 6.93
N TYR A 124 2.45 6.20 6.31
CA TYR A 124 3.12 7.44 6.73
C TYR A 124 2.15 8.57 7.13
N ASN A 125 1.12 8.22 7.87
CA ASN A 125 0.54 9.14 8.83
C ASN A 125 1.24 8.90 10.16
N MET A 126 1.24 9.92 11.04
CA MET A 126 1.76 9.87 12.42
C MET A 126 1.40 8.58 13.17
N LYS A 127 0.33 7.89 12.77
CA LYS A 127 -0.10 6.56 13.24
C LYS A 127 1.01 5.50 13.26
N VAL A 128 1.79 5.32 12.19
CA VAL A 128 2.88 4.31 12.20
C VAL A 128 3.95 4.66 13.21
N LEU A 129 4.29 5.95 13.31
CA LEU A 129 5.24 6.44 14.31
C LEU A 129 4.73 6.20 15.72
N TYR A 130 3.44 6.45 15.99
CA TYR A 130 2.82 6.16 17.29
C TYR A 130 2.90 4.67 17.63
N ILE A 131 2.63 3.76 16.68
CA ILE A 131 2.74 2.31 16.90
C ILE A 131 4.19 1.90 17.22
N ALA A 132 5.17 2.49 16.52
CA ALA A 132 6.58 2.22 16.80
C ALA A 132 6.99 2.70 18.20
N ILE A 133 6.55 3.90 18.60
CA ILE A 133 6.85 4.47 19.92
C ILE A 133 6.20 3.64 21.03
N THR A 134 4.94 3.23 20.87
CA THR A 134 4.26 2.40 21.88
C THR A 134 4.94 1.05 22.03
N LEU A 135 5.37 0.43 20.93
CA LEU A 135 6.14 -0.82 20.96
C LEU A 135 7.45 -0.66 21.73
N ILE A 136 8.22 0.41 21.45
CA ILE A 136 9.46 0.72 22.16
C ILE A 136 9.20 0.92 23.66
N CYS A 137 8.16 1.67 24.01
CA CYS A 137 7.79 1.92 25.41
C CYS A 137 7.47 0.61 26.14
N VAL A 138 6.68 -0.28 25.53
CA VAL A 138 6.36 -1.60 26.09
C VAL A 138 7.63 -2.45 26.27
N CYS A 139 8.52 -2.45 25.28
CA CYS A 139 9.81 -3.15 25.40
C CYS A 139 10.66 -2.63 26.58
N VAL A 140 10.74 -1.30 26.77
CA VAL A 140 11.48 -0.70 27.89
C VAL A 140 10.86 -1.08 29.23
N VAL A 141 9.53 -1.03 29.35
CA VAL A 141 8.83 -1.43 30.59
C VAL A 141 9.11 -2.90 30.92
N LEU A 142 9.08 -3.79 29.92
CA LEU A 142 9.42 -5.20 30.13
C LEU A 142 10.87 -5.37 30.60
N ILE A 143 11.83 -4.67 29.99
CA ILE A 143 13.24 -4.71 30.41
C ILE A 143 13.37 -4.26 31.86
N VAL A 144 12.73 -3.17 32.27
CA VAL A 144 12.77 -2.68 33.66
C VAL A 144 12.23 -3.73 34.64
N ILE A 145 11.07 -4.34 34.34
CA ILE A 145 10.49 -5.39 35.19
C ILE A 145 11.44 -6.58 35.31
N ILE A 146 12.00 -7.04 34.18
CA ILE A 146 12.97 -8.16 34.15
C ILE A 146 14.20 -7.82 34.99
N THR A 147 14.71 -6.59 34.89
CA THR A 147 15.92 -6.17 35.60
C THR A 147 15.68 -6.10 37.11
N ILE A 148 14.52 -5.58 37.53
CA ILE A 148 14.12 -5.56 38.95
C ILE A 148 14.01 -6.98 39.49
N LEU A 149 13.34 -7.87 38.75
CA LEU A 149 13.15 -9.24 39.18
C LEU A 149 14.49 -9.98 39.30
N HIS A 150 15.40 -9.78 38.34
CA HIS A 150 16.74 -10.36 38.37
C HIS A 150 17.59 -9.83 39.54
N CYS A 151 17.45 -8.55 39.89
CA CYS A 151 18.11 -7.99 41.07
C CYS A 151 17.58 -8.58 42.39
N LEU A 152 16.27 -8.88 42.45
CA LEU A 152 15.68 -9.52 43.63
C LEU A 152 16.16 -10.98 43.75
N GLU A 153 16.17 -11.72 42.65
CA GLU A 153 16.71 -13.08 42.59
C GLU A 153 18.17 -13.13 43.07
N LEU A 154 19.03 -12.24 42.52
CA LEU A 154 20.43 -12.13 42.95
C LEU A 154 20.60 -11.74 44.41
N ARG A 155 19.62 -11.04 45.00
CA ARG A 155 19.65 -10.66 46.42
C ARG A 155 19.34 -11.87 47.30
N ASP A 156 18.34 -12.66 46.93
CA ASP A 156 17.94 -13.86 47.67
C ASP A 156 19.04 -14.93 47.62
N ASP A 157 19.65 -15.14 46.44
CA ASP A 157 20.81 -16.03 46.27
C ASP A 157 22.00 -15.63 47.17
N ARG A 158 22.24 -14.33 47.36
CA ARG A 158 23.30 -13.84 48.25
C ARG A 158 22.99 -14.11 49.72
N LEU A 159 21.73 -13.99 50.12
CA LEU A 159 21.29 -14.27 51.49
C LEU A 159 21.41 -15.77 51.81
N GLU A 160 21.09 -16.66 50.86
CA GLU A 160 21.26 -18.11 51.03
C GLU A 160 22.73 -18.50 51.18
N LYS A 161 23.61 -18.00 50.30
CA LYS A 161 25.06 -18.26 50.39
C LYS A 161 25.68 -17.81 51.72
N GLN A 162 25.20 -16.71 52.31
CA GLN A 162 25.66 -16.26 53.63
C GLN A 162 25.22 -17.20 54.76
N ARG A 163 23.99 -17.73 54.69
CA ARG A 163 23.49 -18.70 55.67
C ARG A 163 24.25 -20.02 55.61
N GLU A 164 24.57 -20.50 54.41
CA GLU A 164 25.37 -21.71 54.22
C GLU A 164 26.80 -21.54 54.77
N ALA A 165 27.46 -20.41 54.48
CA ALA A 165 28.80 -20.12 55.00
C ALA A 165 28.85 -20.06 56.54
N GLN A 166 27.80 -19.52 57.19
CA GLN A 166 27.71 -19.56 58.65
C GLN A 166 27.43 -20.96 59.20
N ARG A 167 26.70 -21.81 58.47
CA ARG A 167 26.46 -23.21 58.86
C ARG A 167 27.75 -24.03 58.88
N PHE A 168 28.61 -23.88 57.86
CA PHE A 168 29.90 -24.56 57.82
C PHE A 168 30.87 -24.10 58.92
N HIS A 169 30.78 -22.85 59.37
CA HIS A 169 31.59 -22.33 60.47
C HIS A 169 31.23 -22.95 61.84
N PHE A 170 30.02 -23.49 62.01
CA PHE A 170 29.58 -24.15 63.24
C PHE A 170 29.84 -25.66 63.27
N ASP A 171 30.02 -26.31 62.12
CA ASP A 171 30.25 -27.77 62.01
C ASP A 171 31.74 -28.17 62.15
N ALA A 172 32.64 -27.19 62.29
CA ALA A 172 34.08 -27.39 62.39
C ALA A 172 34.66 -27.16 63.80
N MET A 173 33.80 -26.99 64.82
CA MET A 173 34.13 -26.91 66.26
C MET A 173 33.48 -28.07 67.01
#